data_AF-A0A7L1N1W8-F1
#
_entry.id   AF-A0A7L1N1W8-F1
#
_cell.length_a   1.000
_cell.length_b   1.000
_cell.length_c   1.000
_cell.angle_alpha   90.00
_cell.angle_beta   90.00
_cell.angle_gamma   90.00
#
_symmetry.space_group_name_H-M   'P 1'
#
loop_
_entity.id
_entity.type
_entity.pdbx_description
1 polymer ?
#
loop_
_entity_poly.entity_id
_entity_poly.type
_entity_poly.pdbx_seq_one_letter_code
_entity_poly.pdbx_strand_id
1 'polypeptide(L)'
;GMAARILLEIRRGTQTALLVVREAAVPGSPEDVVVAADRVEVRSGGGCDAAVLPAGVRLAPASGRGLRRIPGDGLHLRLRLRCPLLGAAPRHDLIFNLRESLKPQKNYVFYCQSCGDIIVEDRKFLRVLPLPSENWSALVEEWCCHPNPFARSTLHPRRDDCFLGDTFFLLNSGDESNETKGNTRVICKRCRTTLGETLSTDTIKYYVTEVMIQPSEENFRPVPRSQFVQSMVAHCLVELSSSRSTFRFIIKGDNGKIYVLIWLLNSDTVLVESSGSSFSHSGFTLFGDVSMPSSGSVETWNAVKVLYQPCTKSRNKE
;
A
#
# COMPACT_ATOMS: atom_id res chain seq x y z
N GLY A 1 -3.64 30.71 -18.21
CA GLY A 1 -2.59 30.65 -17.19
C GLY A 1 -2.35 29.20 -16.84
N MET A 2 -1.10 28.80 -16.61
CA MET A 2 -0.79 27.46 -16.10
C MET A 2 -1.18 27.39 -14.62
N ALA A 3 -1.94 26.37 -14.24
CA ALA A 3 -2.33 26.10 -12.86
C ALA A 3 -1.13 25.58 -12.06
N ALA A 4 -0.94 26.07 -10.84
CA ALA A 4 0.04 25.58 -9.90
C ALA A 4 -0.44 24.25 -9.28
N ARG A 5 0.46 23.26 -9.20
CA ARG A 5 0.13 21.96 -8.60
C ARG A 5 0.42 22.02 -7.10
N ILE A 6 -0.61 21.80 -6.29
CA ILE A 6 -0.54 21.83 -4.84
C ILE A 6 -0.44 20.40 -4.31
N LEU A 7 0.58 20.14 -3.49
CA LEU A 7 0.73 18.91 -2.73
C LEU A 7 0.75 19.26 -1.23
N LEU A 8 -0.05 18.55 -0.44
CA LEU A 8 -0.08 18.71 1.01
C LEU A 8 0.17 17.36 1.70
N GLU A 9 1.29 17.24 2.40
CA GLU A 9 1.65 16.09 3.26
C GLU A 9 1.17 16.37 4.68
N ILE A 10 0.16 15.65 5.16
CA ILE A 10 -0.43 15.78 6.50
C ILE A 10 0.07 14.62 7.36
N ARG A 11 0.65 14.92 8.52
CA ARG A 11 1.09 13.96 9.54
C ARG A 11 0.13 13.99 10.73
N ARG A 12 -0.71 12.96 10.85
CA ARG A 12 -1.77 12.91 11.87
C ARG A 12 -1.21 12.84 13.29
N GLY A 13 -0.18 12.03 13.52
CA GLY A 13 0.43 11.82 14.83
C GLY A 13 1.18 13.04 15.36
N THR A 14 1.90 13.77 14.50
CA THR A 14 2.61 15.01 14.89
C THR A 14 1.75 16.26 14.77
N GLN A 15 0.54 16.15 14.22
CA GLN A 15 -0.37 17.27 13.97
C GLN A 15 0.28 18.39 13.14
N THR A 16 1.08 18.00 12.13
CA THR A 16 1.77 18.92 11.23
C THR A 16 1.38 18.67 9.79
N ALA A 17 1.43 19.70 8.94
CA ALA A 17 1.34 19.53 7.51
C ALA A 17 2.47 20.27 6.79
N LEU A 18 2.90 19.73 5.65
CA LEU A 18 3.84 20.35 4.73
C LEU A 18 3.11 20.61 3.41
N LEU A 19 2.92 21.89 3.10
CA LEU A 19 2.43 22.34 1.81
C LEU A 19 3.62 22.52 0.87
N VAL A 20 3.49 21.98 -0.35
CA VAL A 20 4.43 22.15 -1.46
C VAL A 20 3.63 22.65 -2.66
N VAL A 21 3.98 23.83 -3.14
CA VAL A 21 3.43 24.41 -4.38
C VAL A 21 4.47 24.22 -5.46
N ARG A 22 4.20 23.33 -6.41
CA ARG A 22 5.08 23.06 -7.55
C ARG A 22 4.77 24.04 -8.67
N GLU A 23 5.78 24.81 -9.06
CA GLU A 23 5.67 25.89 -10.02
C GLU A 23 5.79 25.36 -11.46
N ALA A 24 4.88 25.79 -12.34
CA ALA A 24 5.09 25.71 -13.78
C ALA A 24 5.93 26.92 -14.24
N ALA A 25 7.23 26.87 -13.98
CA ALA A 25 8.29 27.60 -14.69
C ALA A 25 8.24 29.15 -14.83
N VAL A 26 7.52 29.93 -14.01
CA VAL A 26 7.57 31.42 -14.10
C VAL A 26 8.21 32.05 -12.85
N PRO A 27 9.54 32.29 -12.86
CA PRO A 27 10.19 32.98 -11.76
C PRO A 27 9.76 34.44 -11.67
N GLY A 28 9.15 34.86 -10.55
CA GLY A 28 9.12 36.26 -10.13
C GLY A 28 7.77 36.89 -9.81
N SER A 29 6.62 36.22 -9.94
CA SER A 29 5.36 36.75 -9.41
C SER A 29 5.19 36.40 -7.93
N PRO A 30 4.75 37.34 -7.06
CA PRO A 30 4.38 37.02 -5.70
C PRO A 30 3.21 36.02 -5.73
N GLU A 31 3.45 34.81 -5.24
CA GLU A 31 2.38 33.84 -5.00
C GLU A 31 1.77 34.16 -3.63
N ASP A 32 0.52 34.61 -3.62
CA ASP A 32 -0.22 34.81 -2.39
C ASP A 32 -0.81 33.46 -1.95
N VAL A 33 -0.25 32.90 -0.89
CA VAL A 33 -0.76 31.68 -0.25
C VAL A 33 -1.73 32.06 0.86
N VAL A 34 -3.01 31.76 0.66
CA VAL A 34 -4.06 31.96 1.65
C VAL A 34 -4.35 30.62 2.33
N VAL A 35 -4.17 30.59 3.65
CA VAL A 35 -4.43 29.40 4.46
C VAL A 35 -5.67 29.62 5.32
N ALA A 36 -6.72 28.85 5.05
CA ALA A 36 -7.91 28.79 5.88
C ALA A 36 -7.93 27.50 6.73
N ALA A 37 -8.92 27.37 7.62
CA ALA A 37 -9.02 26.22 8.51
C ALA A 37 -9.27 24.90 7.76
N ASP A 38 -9.92 24.94 6.61
CA ASP A 38 -10.42 23.79 5.84
C ASP A 38 -9.93 23.76 4.39
N ARG A 39 -9.16 24.76 3.95
CA ARG A 39 -8.62 24.86 2.59
C ARG A 39 -7.31 25.63 2.54
N VAL A 40 -6.53 25.34 1.52
CA VAL A 40 -5.34 26.11 1.12
C VAL A 40 -5.56 26.62 -0.29
N GLU A 41 -5.34 27.92 -0.50
CA GLU A 41 -5.49 28.58 -1.79
C GLU A 41 -4.17 29.25 -2.19
N VAL A 42 -3.78 29.08 -3.45
CA VAL A 42 -2.60 29.71 -4.04
C VAL A 42 -3.08 30.61 -5.16
N ARG A 43 -2.75 31.90 -5.07
CA ARG A 43 -3.07 32.90 -6.09
C ARG A 43 -1.79 33.29 -6.81
N SER A 44 -1.74 33.03 -8.11
CA SER A 44 -0.68 33.49 -9.01
C SER A 44 -1.30 34.37 -10.09
N GLY A 45 -0.51 35.19 -10.80
CA GLY A 45 -0.89 36.36 -11.64
C GLY A 45 -1.93 36.19 -12.76
N GLY A 46 -2.71 35.11 -12.78
CA GLY A 46 -3.94 34.95 -13.54
C GLY A 46 -4.77 33.71 -13.17
N GLY A 47 -4.55 33.09 -11.99
CA GLY A 47 -5.19 31.83 -11.58
C GLY A 47 -5.26 31.66 -10.06
N CYS A 48 -6.27 30.91 -9.60
CA CYS A 48 -6.46 30.55 -8.20
C CYS A 48 -6.60 29.02 -8.12
N ASP A 49 -5.64 28.37 -7.47
CA ASP A 49 -5.65 26.93 -7.24
C ASP A 49 -5.96 26.67 -5.77
N ALA A 50 -6.93 25.80 -5.51
CA ALA A 50 -7.39 25.48 -4.15
C ALA A 50 -7.33 23.99 -3.88
N ALA A 51 -6.86 23.63 -2.69
CA ALA A 51 -6.93 22.28 -2.15
C ALA A 51 -7.79 22.28 -0.88
N VAL A 52 -8.89 21.52 -0.93
CA VAL A 52 -9.78 21.29 0.23
C VAL A 52 -9.17 20.21 1.12
N LEU A 53 -9.23 20.41 2.44
CA LEU A 53 -8.72 19.44 3.40
C LEU A 53 -9.69 18.27 3.59
N PRO A 54 -9.20 17.05 3.87
CA PRO A 54 -10.05 15.92 4.22
C PRO A 54 -10.95 16.20 5.42
N ALA A 55 -12.10 15.53 5.49
CA ALA A 55 -12.97 15.59 6.65
C ALA A 55 -12.21 15.26 7.95
N GLY A 56 -12.43 16.06 9.00
CA GLY A 56 -11.75 15.92 10.29
C GLY A 56 -10.35 16.57 10.37
N VAL A 57 -9.78 17.03 9.25
CA VAL A 57 -8.55 17.83 9.26
C VAL A 57 -8.90 19.31 9.32
N ARG A 58 -8.28 20.04 10.25
CA ARG A 58 -8.35 21.51 10.31
C ARG A 58 -6.96 22.09 10.50
N LEU A 59 -6.62 23.15 9.76
CA LEU A 59 -5.38 23.90 9.97
C LEU A 59 -5.55 24.88 11.15
N ALA A 60 -4.50 25.01 11.94
CA ALA A 60 -4.45 26.02 12.98
C ALA A 60 -4.24 27.41 12.32
N PRO A 61 -5.03 28.44 12.71
CA PRO A 61 -4.86 29.79 12.17
C PRO A 61 -3.46 30.33 12.48
N ALA A 62 -2.89 31.13 11.57
CA ALA A 62 -1.55 31.72 11.69
C ALA A 62 -0.41 30.70 11.96
N SER A 63 -0.58 29.43 11.56
CA SER A 63 0.42 28.37 11.81
C SER A 63 1.52 28.26 10.75
N GLY A 64 1.49 29.11 9.72
CA GLY A 64 2.50 29.16 8.66
C GLY A 64 3.87 29.52 9.21
N ARG A 65 4.80 28.56 9.19
CA ARG A 65 6.21 28.77 9.51
C ARG A 65 7.10 28.16 8.46
N GLY A 66 8.32 28.69 8.34
CA GLY A 66 9.36 28.11 7.50
C GLY A 66 9.01 28.13 6.01
N LEU A 67 8.38 29.22 5.54
CA LEU A 67 8.19 29.46 4.12
C LEU A 67 9.56 29.48 3.44
N ARG A 68 9.78 28.59 2.47
CA ARG A 68 11.06 28.48 1.76
C ARG A 68 10.81 28.09 0.31
N ARG A 69 11.44 28.81 -0.62
CA ARG A 69 11.54 28.36 -2.00
C ARG A 69 12.74 27.42 -2.13
N ILE A 70 12.51 26.23 -2.66
CA ILE A 70 13.55 25.25 -2.97
C ILE A 70 13.70 25.22 -4.50
N PRO A 71 14.88 25.57 -5.04
CA PRO A 71 15.12 25.53 -6.47
C PRO A 71 14.81 24.14 -7.04
N GLY A 72 13.96 24.08 -8.07
CA GLY A 72 13.56 22.83 -8.75
C GLY A 72 12.44 22.02 -8.07
N ASP A 73 12.03 22.35 -6.84
CA ASP A 73 10.94 21.64 -6.12
C ASP A 73 9.71 22.55 -5.91
N GLY A 74 9.92 23.83 -5.60
CA GLY A 74 8.86 24.84 -5.50
C GLY A 74 8.82 25.58 -4.17
N LEU A 75 7.64 26.06 -3.77
CA LEU A 75 7.42 26.79 -2.53
C LEU A 75 6.94 25.85 -1.42
N HIS A 76 7.66 25.80 -0.31
CA HIS A 76 7.37 24.94 0.83
C HIS A 76 6.89 25.77 2.02
N LEU A 77 5.81 25.34 2.67
CA LEU A 77 5.28 25.97 3.88
C LEU A 77 4.91 24.90 4.90
N ARG A 78 5.36 25.06 6.15
CA ARG A 78 4.96 24.18 7.27
C ARG A 78 3.78 24.78 8.01
N LEU A 79 2.81 23.93 8.29
CA LEU A 79 1.54 24.26 8.93
C LEU A 79 1.31 23.34 10.14
N ARG A 80 0.47 23.78 11.08
CA ARG A 80 0.00 22.94 12.19
C ARG A 80 -1.47 22.61 12.02
N LEU A 81 -1.87 21.45 12.51
CA LEU A 81 -3.27 21.03 12.54
C LEU A 81 -3.91 21.43 13.89
N ARG A 82 -5.20 21.72 13.87
CA ARG A 82 -6.06 21.87 15.05
C ARG A 82 -6.89 20.60 15.15
N CYS A 83 -6.71 19.82 16.21
CA CYS A 83 -7.51 18.62 16.42
C CYS A 83 -8.42 18.78 17.65
N PRO A 84 -9.74 18.57 17.53
CA PRO A 84 -10.62 18.53 18.69
C PRO A 84 -10.47 17.26 19.53
N LEU A 85 -10.37 16.04 18.96
CA LEU A 85 -10.33 14.78 19.74
C LEU A 85 -9.74 13.64 18.89
N LEU A 86 -8.51 13.20 19.16
CA LEU A 86 -7.82 12.14 18.39
C LEU A 86 -7.72 10.87 19.24
N GLY A 87 -8.87 10.23 19.47
CA GLY A 87 -8.99 8.84 19.91
C GLY A 87 -9.57 7.92 18.83
N ALA A 88 -10.07 8.46 17.72
CA ALA A 88 -10.58 7.69 16.60
C ALA A 88 -9.61 7.84 15.43
N ALA A 89 -8.82 6.79 15.18
CA ALA A 89 -8.14 6.62 13.91
C ALA A 89 -9.18 6.78 12.78
N PRO A 90 -8.87 7.50 11.69
CA PRO A 90 -9.75 7.51 10.53
C PRO A 90 -9.94 6.05 10.09
N ARG A 91 -11.20 5.66 9.90
CA ARG A 91 -11.57 4.32 9.45
C ARG A 91 -10.78 3.99 8.18
N HIS A 92 -10.33 2.74 8.13
CA HIS A 92 -9.39 2.12 7.20
C HIS A 92 -9.85 2.09 5.72
N ASP A 93 -10.43 3.14 5.18
CA ASP A 93 -11.20 3.02 3.92
C ASP A 93 -10.34 2.92 2.64
N LEU A 94 -9.01 2.82 2.73
CA LEU A 94 -8.14 2.73 1.55
C LEU A 94 -6.98 1.74 1.66
N ILE A 95 -6.79 1.06 2.79
CA ILE A 95 -5.79 -0.01 2.89
C ILE A 95 -6.56 -1.33 2.90
N PHE A 96 -6.53 -2.05 1.78
CA PHE A 96 -7.07 -3.41 1.71
C PHE A 96 -6.39 -4.26 2.79
N ASN A 97 -7.12 -4.54 3.85
CA ASN A 97 -6.69 -5.48 4.88
C ASN A 97 -7.25 -6.85 4.53
N LEU A 98 -6.38 -7.74 4.04
CA LEU A 98 -6.76 -9.10 3.64
C LEU A 98 -7.48 -9.86 4.75
N ARG A 99 -7.09 -9.63 6.02
CA ARG A 99 -7.71 -10.27 7.19
C ARG A 99 -9.11 -9.73 7.47
N GLU A 100 -9.37 -8.46 7.18
CA GLU A 100 -10.68 -7.85 7.38
C GLU A 100 -11.62 -8.04 6.18
N SER A 101 -11.06 -8.21 4.97
CA SER A 101 -11.82 -8.39 3.74
C SER A 101 -12.37 -9.81 3.58
N LEU A 102 -11.64 -10.82 4.05
CA LEU A 102 -12.07 -12.21 4.09
C LEU A 102 -12.84 -12.51 5.37
N LYS A 103 -14.15 -12.73 5.24
CA LYS A 103 -15.06 -13.04 6.34
C LYS A 103 -15.58 -14.47 6.20
N PRO A 104 -15.72 -15.21 7.32
CA PRO A 104 -16.39 -16.50 7.31
C PRO A 104 -17.81 -16.40 6.74
N GLN A 105 -18.29 -17.51 6.20
CA GLN A 105 -19.64 -17.68 5.64
C GLN A 105 -19.97 -16.83 4.42
N LYS A 106 -18.98 -16.17 3.82
CA LYS A 106 -19.10 -15.48 2.53
C LYS A 106 -18.40 -16.25 1.43
N ASN A 107 -18.88 -16.05 0.20
CA ASN A 107 -18.25 -16.60 -0.99
C ASN A 107 -17.28 -15.59 -1.60
N TYR A 108 -16.19 -16.10 -2.14
CA TYR A 108 -15.14 -15.31 -2.76
C TYR A 108 -14.68 -15.93 -4.06
N VAL A 109 -14.32 -15.07 -5.01
CA VAL A 109 -13.66 -15.45 -6.26
C VAL A 109 -12.22 -14.93 -6.22
N PHE A 110 -11.30 -15.78 -6.66
CA PHE A 110 -9.87 -15.51 -6.66
C PHE A 110 -9.43 -15.32 -8.11
N TYR A 111 -8.81 -14.19 -8.39
CA TYR A 111 -8.38 -13.79 -9.73
C TYR A 111 -6.87 -13.69 -9.81
N CYS A 112 -6.29 -14.10 -10.94
CA CYS A 112 -4.92 -13.78 -11.26
C CYS A 112 -4.78 -12.28 -11.43
N GLN A 113 -3.97 -11.66 -10.58
CA GLN A 113 -3.77 -10.21 -10.61
C GLN A 113 -3.25 -9.74 -11.98
N SER A 114 -2.39 -10.53 -12.63
CA SER A 114 -1.75 -10.16 -13.89
C SER A 114 -2.67 -10.18 -15.11
N CYS A 115 -3.71 -11.03 -15.15
CA CYS A 115 -4.54 -11.19 -16.35
C CYS A 115 -6.05 -11.32 -16.10
N GLY A 116 -6.50 -11.31 -14.84
CA GLY A 116 -7.90 -11.43 -14.44
C GLY A 116 -8.50 -12.83 -14.59
N ASP A 117 -7.71 -13.85 -14.91
CA ASP A 117 -8.19 -15.23 -15.01
C ASP A 117 -8.65 -15.76 -13.64
N ILE A 118 -9.76 -16.51 -13.61
CA ILE A 118 -10.29 -17.08 -12.36
C ILE A 118 -9.39 -18.25 -11.93
N ILE A 119 -8.86 -18.17 -10.72
CA ILE A 119 -8.00 -19.20 -10.11
C ILE A 119 -8.85 -20.12 -9.24
N VAL A 120 -9.75 -19.55 -8.44
CA VAL A 120 -10.68 -20.28 -7.58
C VAL A 120 -12.05 -19.64 -7.75
N GLU A 121 -13.02 -20.45 -8.15
CA GLU A 121 -14.40 -20.03 -8.40
C GLU A 121 -15.26 -20.21 -7.14
N ASP A 122 -16.05 -19.19 -6.83
CA ASP A 122 -17.11 -19.13 -5.81
C ASP A 122 -16.86 -19.96 -4.54
N ARG A 123 -15.72 -19.76 -3.88
CA ARG A 123 -15.34 -20.54 -2.70
C ARG A 123 -15.92 -19.92 -1.43
N LYS A 124 -16.68 -20.72 -0.69
CA LYS A 124 -17.15 -20.38 0.66
C LYS A 124 -16.15 -20.85 1.71
N PHE A 125 -15.75 -19.95 2.62
CA PHE A 125 -14.92 -20.33 3.77
C PHE A 125 -15.75 -20.41 5.05
N LEU A 126 -15.71 -21.55 5.73
CA LEU A 126 -16.27 -21.71 7.06
C LEU A 126 -15.40 -21.05 8.12
N ARG A 127 -14.08 -21.06 7.94
CA ARG A 127 -13.11 -20.43 8.84
C ARG A 127 -12.04 -19.69 8.06
N VAL A 128 -11.74 -18.47 8.50
CA VAL A 128 -10.59 -17.69 8.05
C VAL A 128 -9.70 -17.49 9.27
N LEU A 129 -8.54 -18.12 9.29
CA LEU A 129 -7.68 -18.17 10.48
C LEU A 129 -6.29 -17.58 10.19
N PRO A 130 -5.82 -16.59 10.96
CA PRO A 130 -4.45 -16.14 10.83
C PRO A 130 -3.48 -17.23 11.27
N LEU A 131 -2.44 -17.46 10.48
CA LEU A 131 -1.32 -18.30 10.89
C LEU A 131 -0.44 -17.55 11.90
N PRO A 132 0.24 -18.27 12.81
CA PRO A 132 1.34 -17.69 13.56
C PRO A 132 2.34 -17.06 12.59
N SER A 133 2.94 -15.93 12.96
CA SER A 133 3.95 -15.27 12.13
C SER A 133 5.04 -16.26 11.70
N GLU A 134 5.55 -16.17 10.47
CA GLU A 134 6.61 -17.06 9.95
C GLU A 134 7.87 -17.11 10.85
N ASN A 135 8.12 -16.06 11.63
CA ASN A 135 9.25 -15.98 12.57
C ASN A 135 8.95 -16.56 13.96
N TRP A 136 7.78 -17.14 14.20
CA TRP A 136 7.42 -17.69 15.50
C TRP A 136 8.39 -18.76 15.96
N SER A 137 8.84 -19.63 15.05
CA SER A 137 9.85 -20.65 15.38
C SER A 137 11.18 -20.02 15.82
N ALA A 138 11.63 -18.95 15.15
CA ALA A 138 12.84 -18.23 15.55
C ALA A 138 12.69 -17.54 16.92
N LEU A 139 11.51 -16.97 17.19
CA LEU A 139 11.20 -16.40 18.52
C LEU A 139 11.15 -17.47 19.61
N VAL A 140 10.57 -18.65 19.33
CA VAL A 140 10.54 -19.74 20.29
C VAL A 140 11.95 -20.27 20.58
N GLU A 141 12.82 -20.34 19.57
CA GLU A 141 14.23 -20.74 19.74
C GLU A 141 15.03 -19.75 20.62
N GLU A 142 14.71 -18.45 20.56
CA GLU A 142 15.38 -17.42 21.35
C GLU A 142 14.80 -17.26 22.77
N TRP A 143 13.50 -17.51 22.97
CA TRP A 143 12.79 -17.15 24.21
C TRP A 143 12.36 -18.36 25.05
N CYS A 144 12.24 -19.56 24.48
CA CYS A 144 11.73 -20.72 25.20
C CYS A 144 12.88 -21.67 25.60
N CYS A 145 12.83 -22.17 26.84
CA CYS A 145 13.82 -23.13 27.37
C CYS A 145 13.69 -24.54 26.78
N HIS A 146 12.74 -24.78 25.87
CA HIS A 146 12.53 -26.05 25.20
C HIS A 146 12.28 -25.83 23.71
N PRO A 147 12.60 -26.81 22.85
CA PRO A 147 12.28 -26.74 21.44
C PRO A 147 10.81 -26.46 21.20
N ASN A 148 10.50 -25.81 20.07
CA ASN A 148 9.13 -25.54 19.68
C ASN A 148 8.34 -26.86 19.57
N PRO A 149 7.33 -27.10 20.43
CA PRO A 149 6.58 -28.35 20.43
C PRO A 149 5.78 -28.54 19.12
N PHE A 150 5.59 -27.47 18.35
CA PHE A 150 4.90 -27.47 17.06
C PHE A 150 5.83 -27.48 15.85
N ALA A 151 7.16 -27.59 16.02
CA ALA A 151 8.14 -27.53 14.93
C ALA A 151 7.89 -28.58 13.82
N ARG A 152 7.19 -29.66 14.14
CA ARG A 152 6.86 -30.75 13.20
C ARG A 152 5.39 -30.79 12.79
N SER A 153 4.57 -29.86 13.28
CA SER A 153 3.15 -29.80 12.99
C SER A 153 2.90 -28.86 11.83
N THR A 154 2.71 -29.41 10.64
CA THR A 154 2.28 -28.65 9.46
C THR A 154 0.79 -28.34 9.57
N LEU A 155 0.45 -27.05 9.55
CA LEU A 155 -0.93 -26.58 9.58
C LEU A 155 -1.51 -26.61 8.16
N HIS A 156 -2.34 -27.61 7.87
CA HIS A 156 -3.03 -27.73 6.59
C HIS A 156 -4.49 -27.27 6.71
N PRO A 157 -4.97 -26.39 5.82
CA PRO A 157 -6.37 -25.99 5.79
C PRO A 157 -7.25 -27.17 5.37
N ARG A 158 -8.42 -27.32 6.00
CA ARG A 158 -9.50 -28.16 5.45
C ARG A 158 -10.08 -27.50 4.21
N ARG A 159 -10.95 -28.21 3.48
CA ARG A 159 -11.60 -27.72 2.25
C ARG A 159 -12.16 -26.30 2.39
N ASP A 160 -12.87 -26.04 3.48
CA ASP A 160 -13.55 -24.75 3.69
C ASP A 160 -12.79 -23.83 4.65
N ASP A 161 -11.50 -24.09 4.88
CA ASP A 161 -10.64 -23.20 5.65
C ASP A 161 -9.79 -22.33 4.72
N CYS A 162 -9.56 -21.08 5.13
CA CYS A 162 -8.54 -20.21 4.56
C CYS A 162 -7.58 -19.82 5.68
N PHE A 163 -6.30 -20.17 5.55
CA PHE A 163 -5.28 -19.76 6.51
C PHE A 163 -4.50 -18.56 5.99
N LEU A 164 -4.36 -17.51 6.77
CA LEU A 164 -3.76 -16.24 6.36
C LEU A 164 -2.37 -16.06 6.97
N GLY A 165 -1.34 -16.13 6.15
CA GLY A 165 0.00 -15.65 6.49
C GLY A 165 0.13 -14.14 6.25
N ASP A 166 1.31 -13.58 6.50
CA ASP A 166 1.54 -12.14 6.32
C ASP A 166 1.75 -11.76 4.84
N THR A 167 2.24 -12.69 4.02
CA THR A 167 2.57 -12.49 2.58
C THR A 167 1.93 -13.54 1.67
N PHE A 168 1.15 -14.44 2.24
CA PHE A 168 0.52 -15.54 1.53
C PHE A 168 -0.77 -15.98 2.23
N PHE A 169 -1.56 -16.80 1.56
CA PHE A 169 -2.65 -17.54 2.18
C PHE A 169 -2.62 -19.01 1.72
N LEU A 170 -3.10 -19.90 2.57
CA LEU A 170 -3.19 -21.33 2.29
C LEU A 170 -4.63 -21.73 2.05
N LEU A 171 -4.85 -22.44 0.95
CA LEU A 171 -6.12 -23.06 0.61
C LEU A 171 -5.92 -24.55 0.41
N ASN A 172 -6.98 -25.31 0.66
CA ASN A 172 -7.02 -26.70 0.26
C ASN A 172 -7.33 -26.81 -1.24
N SER A 173 -6.57 -27.61 -1.99
CA SER A 173 -6.75 -27.78 -3.45
C SER A 173 -8.06 -28.51 -3.81
N GLY A 174 -8.70 -29.19 -2.86
CA GLY A 174 -9.88 -30.02 -3.12
C GLY A 174 -9.54 -31.33 -3.84
N ASP A 175 -10.55 -31.95 -4.46
CA ASP A 175 -10.37 -33.16 -5.29
C ASP A 175 -9.77 -32.87 -6.67
N GLU A 176 -9.59 -31.59 -7.02
CA GLU A 176 -8.92 -31.10 -8.22
C GLU A 176 -7.39 -31.23 -8.10
N SER A 177 -6.91 -32.30 -7.46
CA SER A 177 -5.51 -32.69 -7.50
C SER A 177 -5.23 -33.29 -8.87
N ASN A 178 -5.02 -32.43 -9.87
CA ASN A 178 -4.18 -32.86 -10.97
C ASN A 178 -2.84 -33.23 -10.35
N GLU A 179 -2.51 -34.53 -10.35
CA GLU A 179 -1.23 -35.08 -9.90
C GLU A 179 -0.10 -34.44 -10.71
N THR A 180 0.31 -33.22 -10.38
CA THR A 180 1.60 -32.70 -10.85
C THR A 180 2.65 -33.23 -9.89
N LYS A 181 2.89 -34.54 -9.96
CA LYS A 181 4.06 -35.19 -9.35
C LYS A 181 5.31 -34.48 -9.87
N GLY A 182 5.83 -33.51 -9.10
CA GLY A 182 7.11 -32.84 -9.33
C GLY A 182 7.09 -31.31 -9.44
N ASN A 183 5.96 -30.66 -9.73
CA ASN A 183 5.93 -29.18 -9.81
C ASN A 183 5.50 -28.57 -8.48
N THR A 184 6.46 -27.96 -7.77
CA THR A 184 6.21 -27.20 -6.55
C THR A 184 5.55 -25.84 -6.81
N ARG A 185 5.45 -25.38 -8.06
CA ARG A 185 4.94 -24.05 -8.41
C ARG A 185 3.51 -24.12 -8.95
N VAL A 186 2.67 -23.22 -8.45
CA VAL A 186 1.32 -22.98 -8.98
C VAL A 186 1.36 -21.85 -9.99
N ILE A 187 0.89 -22.11 -11.20
CA ILE A 187 1.03 -21.21 -12.35
C ILE A 187 -0.35 -20.88 -12.92
N CYS A 188 -0.58 -19.61 -13.26
CA CYS A 188 -1.80 -19.18 -13.94
C CYS A 188 -1.91 -19.87 -15.32
N LYS A 189 -3.07 -20.48 -15.61
CA LYS A 189 -3.33 -21.20 -16.85
C LYS A 189 -3.27 -20.28 -18.07
N ARG A 190 -3.74 -19.03 -17.93
CA ARG A 190 -3.78 -18.04 -19.01
C ARG A 190 -2.44 -17.34 -19.27
N CYS A 191 -1.89 -16.63 -18.28
CA CYS A 191 -0.70 -15.77 -18.48
C CYS A 191 0.63 -16.41 -18.06
N ARG A 192 0.61 -17.64 -17.52
CA ARG A 192 1.79 -18.38 -17.07
C ARG A 192 2.60 -17.73 -15.95
N THR A 193 2.05 -16.72 -15.27
CA THR A 193 2.67 -16.14 -14.07
C THR A 193 2.59 -17.13 -12.91
N THR A 194 3.65 -17.22 -12.09
CA THR A 194 3.64 -17.97 -10.83
C THR A 194 2.72 -17.30 -9.83
N LEU A 195 1.72 -18.02 -9.35
CA LEU A 195 0.73 -17.56 -8.36
C LEU A 195 1.08 -17.96 -6.93
N GLY A 196 1.92 -18.98 -6.80
CA GLY A 196 2.16 -19.63 -5.52
C GLY A 196 2.96 -20.93 -5.62
N GLU A 197 2.87 -21.75 -4.58
CA GLU A 197 3.56 -23.02 -4.45
C GLU A 197 2.68 -24.09 -3.79
N THR A 198 2.89 -25.35 -4.16
CA THR A 198 2.20 -26.52 -3.60
C THR A 198 3.00 -27.02 -2.41
N LEU A 199 2.41 -27.02 -1.21
CA LEU A 199 3.08 -27.46 0.03
C LEU A 199 2.89 -28.95 0.30
N SER A 200 1.73 -29.48 -0.07
CA SER A 200 1.34 -30.90 0.05
C SER A 200 0.40 -31.26 -1.10
N THR A 201 -0.02 -32.52 -1.18
CA THR A 201 -0.99 -32.98 -2.19
C THR A 201 -2.31 -32.22 -2.16
N ASP A 202 -2.70 -31.71 -0.99
CA ASP A 202 -3.98 -31.07 -0.73
C ASP A 202 -3.87 -29.60 -0.35
N THR A 203 -2.68 -29.01 -0.25
CA THR A 203 -2.48 -27.64 0.24
C THR A 203 -1.68 -26.80 -0.74
N ILE A 204 -2.27 -25.68 -1.15
CA ILE A 204 -1.67 -24.68 -2.02
C ILE A 204 -1.45 -23.39 -1.23
N LYS A 205 -0.24 -22.83 -1.35
CA LYS A 205 0.14 -21.51 -0.88
C LYS A 205 0.08 -20.52 -2.03
N TYR A 206 -0.73 -19.49 -1.92
CA TYR A 206 -0.82 -18.40 -2.89
C TYR A 206 -0.18 -17.12 -2.35
N TYR A 207 0.53 -16.39 -3.20
CA TYR A 207 1.14 -15.11 -2.82
C TYR A 207 0.12 -13.96 -2.92
N VAL A 208 0.04 -13.13 -1.88
CA VAL A 208 -0.91 -12.00 -1.83
C VAL A 208 -0.65 -10.94 -2.90
N THR A 209 0.55 -10.91 -3.48
CA THR A 209 0.92 -10.00 -4.57
C THR A 209 0.47 -10.48 -5.96
N GLU A 210 0.12 -11.77 -6.09
CA GLU A 210 -0.19 -12.40 -7.38
C GLU A 210 -1.67 -12.77 -7.54
N VAL A 211 -2.41 -12.83 -6.42
CA VAL A 211 -3.82 -13.21 -6.41
C VAL A 211 -4.66 -12.11 -5.77
N MET A 212 -5.67 -11.65 -6.52
CA MET A 212 -6.68 -10.72 -6.05
C MET A 212 -7.91 -11.51 -5.58
N ILE A 213 -8.49 -11.11 -4.46
CA ILE A 213 -9.64 -11.78 -3.86
C ILE A 213 -10.79 -10.78 -3.78
N GLN A 214 -11.95 -11.15 -4.28
CA GLN A 214 -13.16 -10.33 -4.23
C GLN A 214 -14.36 -11.16 -3.76
N PRO A 215 -15.30 -10.57 -3.01
CA PRO A 215 -16.58 -11.21 -2.72
C PRO A 215 -17.28 -11.60 -4.02
N SER A 216 -17.94 -12.75 -4.07
CA SER A 216 -18.63 -13.21 -5.29
C SER A 216 -19.76 -12.29 -5.75
N GLU A 217 -20.30 -11.45 -4.84
CA GLU A 217 -21.31 -10.45 -5.14
C GLU A 217 -20.75 -9.24 -5.92
N GLU A 218 -19.43 -9.05 -5.89
CA GLU A 218 -18.76 -7.93 -6.56
C GLU A 218 -18.22 -8.36 -7.93
N ASN A 219 -18.46 -7.52 -8.95
CA ASN A 219 -17.88 -7.72 -10.26
C ASN A 219 -16.36 -7.54 -10.22
N PHE A 220 -15.64 -8.28 -11.08
CA PHE A 220 -14.20 -8.11 -11.25
C PHE A 220 -13.84 -6.66 -11.57
N ARG A 221 -13.10 -6.02 -10.65
CA ARG A 221 -12.54 -4.69 -10.84
C ARG A 221 -11.04 -4.79 -11.13
N PRO A 222 -10.59 -4.58 -12.38
CA PRO A 222 -9.17 -4.63 -12.70
C PRO A 222 -8.44 -3.48 -11.99
N VAL A 223 -7.38 -3.84 -11.26
CA VAL A 223 -6.46 -2.88 -10.63
C VAL A 223 -5.10 -2.99 -11.34
N PRO A 224 -4.49 -1.89 -11.79
CA PRO A 224 -3.14 -1.91 -12.35
C PRO A 224 -2.14 -2.61 -11.42
N ARG A 225 -1.28 -3.45 -11.97
CA ARG A 225 -0.34 -4.28 -11.18
C ARG A 225 0.57 -3.47 -10.27
N SER A 226 1.08 -2.33 -10.74
CA SER A 226 1.90 -1.44 -9.92
C SER A 226 1.14 -0.97 -8.68
N GLN A 227 -0.09 -0.50 -8.85
CA GLN A 227 -0.94 -0.01 -7.76
C GLN A 227 -1.32 -1.14 -6.79
N PHE A 228 -1.67 -2.32 -7.31
CA PHE A 228 -1.99 -3.47 -6.48
C PHE A 228 -0.81 -3.88 -5.61
N VAL A 229 0.37 -4.08 -6.21
CA VAL A 229 1.58 -4.49 -5.49
C VAL A 229 2.01 -3.41 -4.48
N GLN A 230 1.96 -2.12 -4.85
CA GLN A 230 2.24 -1.02 -3.93
C GLN A 230 1.30 -1.05 -2.72
N SER A 231 0.00 -1.27 -2.94
CA SER A 231 -1.00 -1.33 -1.87
C SER A 231 -0.76 -2.53 -0.95
N MET A 232 -0.45 -3.71 -1.52
CA MET A 232 -0.15 -4.91 -0.75
C MET A 232 1.12 -4.73 0.09
N VAL A 233 2.20 -4.20 -0.51
CA VAL A 233 3.45 -3.94 0.22
C VAL A 233 3.24 -2.91 1.32
N ALA A 234 2.55 -1.80 1.04
CA ALA A 234 2.25 -0.78 2.04
C ALA A 234 1.45 -1.37 3.22
N HIS A 235 0.46 -2.21 2.94
CA HIS A 235 -0.31 -2.91 3.97
C HIS A 235 0.60 -3.79 4.83
N CYS A 236 1.41 -4.66 4.22
CA CYS A 236 2.33 -5.53 4.94
C CYS A 236 3.29 -4.73 5.83
N LEU A 237 3.83 -3.60 5.35
CA LEU A 237 4.71 -2.73 6.15
C LEU A 237 4.00 -2.18 7.39
N VAL A 238 2.77 -1.69 7.23
CA VAL A 238 1.99 -1.12 8.34
C VAL A 238 1.61 -2.19 9.36
N GLU A 239 1.09 -3.34 8.90
CA GLU A 239 0.65 -4.43 9.77
C GLU A 239 1.84 -5.05 10.54
N LEU A 240 2.94 -5.33 9.85
CA LEU A 240 4.12 -5.91 10.47
C LEU A 240 4.80 -4.94 11.44
N SER A 241 4.83 -3.64 11.13
CA SER A 241 5.41 -2.65 12.04
C SER A 241 4.59 -2.47 13.32
N SER A 242 3.26 -2.52 13.21
CA SER A 242 2.34 -2.40 14.36
C SER A 242 2.42 -3.62 15.28
N SER A 243 2.64 -4.80 14.72
CA SER A 243 2.67 -6.06 15.48
C SER A 243 4.06 -6.42 16.03
N ARG A 244 5.15 -6.01 15.37
CA ARG A 244 6.51 -6.50 15.68
C ARG A 244 7.48 -5.43 16.15
N SER A 245 7.06 -4.18 16.32
CA SER A 245 7.92 -3.04 16.68
C SER A 245 9.17 -2.91 15.79
N THR A 246 9.10 -3.42 14.55
CA THR A 246 10.16 -3.36 13.55
C THR A 246 9.78 -2.38 12.45
N PHE A 247 10.78 -1.64 12.00
CA PHE A 247 10.63 -0.65 10.94
C PHE A 247 11.60 -0.91 9.79
N ARG A 248 12.24 -2.10 9.75
CA ARG A 248 13.20 -2.50 8.73
C ARG A 248 12.74 -3.77 8.06
N PHE A 249 12.68 -3.73 6.74
CA PHE A 249 12.08 -4.78 5.92
C PHE A 249 12.96 -5.08 4.72
N ILE A 250 12.80 -6.29 4.20
CA ILE A 250 13.51 -6.78 3.03
C ILE A 250 12.47 -7.27 2.04
N ILE A 251 12.52 -6.76 0.80
CA ILE A 251 11.78 -7.35 -0.32
C ILE A 251 12.68 -8.41 -0.95
N LYS A 252 12.21 -9.65 -0.88
CA LYS A 252 12.91 -10.84 -1.37
C LYS A 252 12.03 -11.54 -2.40
N GLY A 253 12.63 -12.00 -3.50
CA GLY A 253 11.92 -12.83 -4.48
C GLY A 253 11.78 -14.28 -4.00
N ASP A 254 10.92 -15.02 -4.69
CA ASP A 254 10.72 -16.46 -4.52
C ASP A 254 12.04 -17.25 -4.64
N ASN A 255 12.93 -16.78 -5.51
CA ASN A 255 14.27 -17.34 -5.76
C ASN A 255 15.31 -17.10 -4.66
N GLY A 256 14.93 -16.46 -3.55
CA GLY A 256 15.86 -16.17 -2.47
C GLY A 256 16.58 -14.82 -2.57
N LYS A 257 16.50 -14.14 -3.72
CA LYS A 257 17.25 -12.92 -4.00
C LYS A 257 16.65 -11.71 -3.28
N ILE A 258 17.50 -10.90 -2.66
CA ILE A 258 17.10 -9.62 -2.06
C ILE A 258 17.07 -8.55 -3.15
N TYR A 259 15.94 -7.84 -3.26
CA TYR A 259 15.75 -6.79 -4.26
C TYR A 259 15.84 -5.40 -3.65
N VAL A 260 15.24 -5.18 -2.47
CA VAL A 260 15.16 -3.84 -1.84
C VAL A 260 15.21 -3.98 -0.32
N LEU A 261 16.00 -3.12 0.34
CA LEU A 261 15.91 -2.87 1.78
C LEU A 261 15.00 -1.67 2.00
N ILE A 262 14.09 -1.76 2.95
CA ILE A 262 13.09 -0.72 3.24
C ILE A 262 13.12 -0.37 4.72
N TRP A 263 13.16 0.92 5.02
CA TRP A 263 12.97 1.48 6.34
C TRP A 263 11.67 2.28 6.37
N LEU A 264 10.72 1.83 7.18
CA LEU A 264 9.47 2.53 7.42
C LEU A 264 9.73 3.75 8.31
N LEU A 265 9.54 4.95 7.75
CA LEU A 265 9.74 6.22 8.47
C LEU A 265 8.44 6.68 9.13
N ASN A 266 7.31 6.49 8.45
CA ASN A 266 5.98 6.79 9.00
C ASN A 266 4.85 6.03 8.27
N SER A 267 3.74 5.84 8.97
CA SER A 267 2.48 5.26 8.46
C SER A 267 1.26 6.17 8.69
N ASP A 268 1.47 7.32 9.31
CA ASP A 268 0.40 8.26 9.72
C ASP A 268 0.19 9.41 8.73
N THR A 269 0.71 9.27 7.50
CA THR A 269 0.70 10.32 6.48
C THR A 269 -0.55 10.26 5.61
N VAL A 270 -1.13 11.42 5.33
CA VAL A 270 -2.14 11.64 4.29
C VAL A 270 -1.58 12.62 3.27
N LEU A 271 -1.67 12.28 2.00
CA LEU A 271 -1.34 13.16 0.89
C LEU A 271 -2.62 13.72 0.30
N VAL A 272 -2.61 15.01 -0.01
CA VAL A 272 -3.69 15.71 -0.69
C VAL A 272 -3.08 16.43 -1.89
N GLU A 273 -3.67 16.24 -3.06
CA GLU A 273 -3.16 16.83 -4.30
C GLU A 273 -4.29 17.56 -5.06
N SER A 274 -3.99 18.76 -5.56
CA SER A 274 -4.89 19.47 -6.47
C SER A 274 -4.76 18.88 -7.89
N SER A 275 -5.89 18.76 -8.59
CA SER A 275 -5.90 18.29 -9.98
C SER A 275 -5.28 19.36 -10.90
N GLY A 276 -3.96 19.29 -11.10
CA GLY A 276 -3.27 20.08 -12.13
C GLY A 276 -3.47 19.46 -13.51
N SER A 277 -3.71 20.29 -14.54
CA SER A 277 -3.72 19.82 -15.93
C SER A 277 -2.39 19.11 -16.26
N SER A 278 -2.49 17.90 -16.78
CA SER A 278 -1.39 16.99 -17.11
C SER A 278 -0.24 17.68 -17.89
N PHE A 279 0.94 17.76 -17.29
CA PHE A 279 2.20 17.95 -18.01
C PHE A 279 3.19 16.86 -17.57
N SER A 280 3.51 15.98 -18.51
CA SER A 280 4.56 14.97 -18.39
C SER A 280 5.93 15.64 -18.57
N HIS A 281 6.65 15.85 -17.48
CA HIS A 281 8.08 16.14 -17.55
C HIS A 281 8.84 15.04 -16.83
N SER A 282 9.70 14.33 -17.58
CA SER A 282 10.50 13.18 -17.19
C SER A 282 11.68 13.55 -16.28
N GLY A 283 11.39 14.14 -15.12
CA GLY A 283 12.36 14.42 -14.07
C GLY A 283 11.81 13.97 -12.73
N PHE A 284 12.23 12.77 -12.28
CA PHE A 284 11.90 12.18 -10.97
C PHE A 284 10.50 12.56 -10.45
N THR A 285 9.45 12.04 -11.08
CA THR A 285 8.15 12.03 -10.44
C THR A 285 8.27 11.16 -9.19
N LEU A 286 8.06 11.75 -8.01
CA LEU A 286 8.10 11.04 -6.71
C LEU A 286 7.03 9.93 -6.63
N PHE A 287 6.09 9.95 -7.57
CA PHE A 287 5.09 8.94 -7.85
C PHE A 287 5.16 8.65 -9.35
N GLY A 288 5.38 7.39 -9.74
CA GLY A 288 5.21 7.01 -11.13
C GLY A 288 3.80 7.37 -11.57
N ASP A 289 3.65 8.07 -12.69
CA ASP A 289 2.36 8.53 -13.18
C ASP A 289 1.37 7.36 -13.27
N VAL A 290 0.38 7.36 -12.39
CA VAL A 290 -0.85 6.58 -12.55
C VAL A 290 -1.96 7.60 -12.62
N SER A 291 -2.23 8.07 -13.83
CA SER A 291 -3.43 8.84 -14.12
C SER A 291 -4.64 7.94 -13.88
N MET A 292 -5.38 8.20 -12.81
CA MET A 292 -6.79 7.81 -12.73
C MET A 292 -7.63 8.94 -13.33
N PRO A 293 -8.58 8.66 -14.22
CA PRO A 293 -9.46 9.70 -14.74
C PRO A 293 -10.53 9.99 -13.68
N SER A 294 -10.26 10.91 -12.77
CA SER A 294 -11.31 11.55 -11.98
C SER A 294 -11.27 13.06 -12.24
N SER A 295 -12.18 13.51 -13.09
CA SER A 295 -12.37 14.93 -13.37
C SER A 295 -12.99 15.61 -12.16
N GLY A 296 -12.23 16.48 -11.49
CA GLY A 296 -12.79 17.59 -10.68
C GLY A 296 -12.75 17.48 -9.16
N SER A 297 -12.18 16.41 -8.57
CA SER A 297 -12.04 16.32 -7.11
C SER A 297 -10.57 16.28 -6.68
N VAL A 298 -10.26 17.00 -5.60
CA VAL A 298 -9.01 16.88 -4.83
C VAL A 298 -8.85 15.41 -4.41
N GLU A 299 -7.74 14.78 -4.79
CA GLU A 299 -7.49 13.38 -4.47
C GLU A 299 -6.71 13.27 -3.14
N THR A 300 -7.23 12.44 -2.23
CA THR A 300 -6.68 12.25 -0.89
C THR A 300 -6.29 10.80 -0.68
N TRP A 301 -5.05 10.55 -0.25
CA TRP A 301 -4.49 9.21 -0.16
C TRP A 301 -3.81 8.99 1.19
N ASN A 302 -4.02 7.83 1.81
CA ASN A 302 -3.12 7.41 2.89
C ASN A 302 -1.78 7.01 2.26
N ALA A 303 -0.68 7.44 2.88
CA ALA A 303 0.66 7.18 2.38
C ALA A 303 1.57 6.65 3.49
N VAL A 304 2.48 5.79 3.10
CA VAL A 304 3.53 5.24 3.95
C VAL A 304 4.85 5.82 3.49
N LYS A 305 5.55 6.56 4.35
CA LYS A 305 6.85 7.12 4.00
C LYS A 305 7.93 6.11 4.31
N VAL A 306 8.71 5.78 3.29
CA VAL A 306 9.81 4.82 3.40
C VAL A 306 11.11 5.44 2.90
N LEU A 307 12.21 5.03 3.51
CA LEU A 307 13.53 5.10 2.90
C LEU A 307 13.78 3.72 2.28
N TYR A 308 14.29 3.66 1.06
CA TYR A 308 14.60 2.38 0.41
C TYR A 308 15.98 2.38 -0.23
N GLN A 309 16.58 1.21 -0.28
CA GLN A 309 17.86 0.95 -0.94
C GLN A 309 17.71 -0.25 -1.88
N PRO A 310 17.80 -0.04 -3.20
CA PRO A 310 17.84 -1.14 -4.17
C PRO A 310 19.11 -1.99 -3.98
N CYS A 311 18.97 -3.31 -3.99
CA CYS A 311 20.06 -4.29 -3.86
C CYS A 311 20.48 -4.93 -5.19
N THR A 312 19.82 -4.57 -6.29
CA THR A 312 20.24 -5.00 -7.62
C THR A 312 21.52 -4.29 -8.01
N LYS A 313 22.57 -5.02 -8.41
CA LYS A 313 23.80 -4.45 -8.96
C LYS A 313 23.43 -3.44 -10.06
N SER A 314 23.76 -2.17 -9.86
CA SER A 314 23.69 -1.17 -10.92
C SER A 314 24.60 -1.64 -12.04
N ARG A 315 24.04 -1.90 -13.23
CA ARG A 315 24.80 -2.30 -14.42
C ARG A 315 25.68 -1.17 -14.98
N ASN A 316 25.74 -0.01 -14.31
CA ASN A 316 26.55 1.14 -14.66
C ASN A 316 27.56 1.42 -13.54
N LYS A 317 28.66 0.66 -13.56
CA LYS A 317 29.96 1.02 -12.99
C LYS A 317 31.00 0.10 -13.63
N GLU A 318 31.22 0.35 -14.92
CA GLU A 318 32.51 0.22 -15.62
C GLU A 318 32.67 1.48 -16.47
#